data_AF-A0A520H4D4-F1
#
_entry.id   AF-A0A520H4D4-F1
#
_cell.length_a   1.000
_cell.length_b   1.000
_cell.length_c   1.000
_cell.angle_alpha   90.00
_cell.angle_beta   90.00
_cell.angle_gamma   90.00
#
_symmetry.space_group_name_H-M   'P 1'
#
loop_
_entity.id
_entity.type
_entity.pdbx_description
1 polymer ?
#
loop_
_entity_poly.entity_id
_entity_poly.type
_entity_poly.pdbx_seq_one_letter_code
_entity_poly.pdbx_strand_id
1 'polypeptide(L)'
;MLVAIIAVLAGAALEKLRLSTRLAGNAAAGEQVRAYAYAAETMAVTRIGSMLGANPKRVTLAGGWSDRPFGLPLPGGGFATARVRDGGNCFNLNGLVTRNSAGVYVTQGEQRPVFVRLMRLLQVPVQVAEQIASSTTDWIDTDQDQ
;
A
#
# COMPACT_ATOMS: atom_id res chain seq x y z
N MET A 1 6.94 55.49 -19.76
CA MET A 1 5.72 54.75 -19.39
C MET A 1 5.61 53.40 -20.10
N LEU A 2 5.78 53.34 -21.44
CA LEU A 2 5.67 52.08 -22.21
C LEU A 2 6.73 51.01 -21.82
N VAL A 3 7.97 51.43 -21.60
CA VAL A 3 9.07 50.53 -21.16
C VAL A 3 8.77 49.87 -19.80
N ALA A 4 8.15 50.61 -18.87
CA ALA A 4 7.80 50.07 -17.56
C ALA A 4 6.72 48.98 -17.65
N ILE A 5 5.72 49.19 -18.51
CA ILE A 5 4.66 48.20 -18.76
C ILE A 5 5.24 46.93 -19.39
N ILE A 6 6.12 47.09 -20.40
CA ILE A 6 6.80 45.95 -21.04
C ILE A 6 7.65 45.19 -20.01
N ALA A 7 8.38 45.88 -19.14
CA ALA A 7 9.21 45.24 -18.12
C ALA A 7 8.38 44.41 -17.12
N VAL A 8 7.23 44.92 -16.67
CA VAL A 8 6.32 44.19 -15.77
C VAL A 8 5.73 42.96 -16.47
N LEU A 9 5.27 43.10 -17.72
CA LEU A 9 4.72 41.99 -18.51
C LEU A 9 5.78 40.90 -18.77
N ALA A 10 7.01 41.30 -19.12
CA ALA A 10 8.11 40.38 -19.33
C ALA A 10 8.48 39.64 -18.03
N GLY A 11 8.49 40.34 -16.90
CA GLY A 11 8.72 39.73 -15.58
C GLY A 11 7.69 38.67 -15.23
N ALA A 12 6.40 38.99 -15.39
CA ALA A 12 5.31 38.05 -15.12
C ALA A 12 5.33 36.83 -16.06
N ALA A 13 5.67 37.03 -17.35
CA ALA A 13 5.83 35.94 -18.30
C ALA A 13 6.99 35.02 -17.92
N LEU A 14 8.14 35.57 -17.53
CA LEU A 14 9.30 34.81 -17.10
C LEU A 14 9.02 34.00 -15.83
N GLU A 15 8.28 34.56 -14.87
CA GLU A 15 7.87 33.83 -13.67
C GLU A 15 6.98 32.64 -14.01
N LYS A 16 5.99 32.82 -14.88
CA LYS A 16 5.14 31.72 -15.37
C LYS A 16 5.95 30.63 -16.06
N LEU A 17 6.91 31.00 -16.91
CA LEU A 17 7.79 30.05 -17.60
C LEU A 17 8.70 29.28 -16.63
N ARG A 18 9.24 29.97 -15.61
CA ARG A 18 10.05 29.31 -14.56
C ARG A 18 9.22 28.33 -13.76
N LEU A 19 8.00 28.72 -13.39
CA LEU A 19 7.08 27.84 -12.68
C LEU A 19 6.70 26.61 -13.52
N SER A 20 6.31 26.81 -14.78
CA SER A 20 5.93 25.69 -15.67
C SER A 20 7.11 24.73 -15.88
N THR A 21 8.32 25.25 -16.01
CA THR A 21 9.55 24.44 -16.16
C THR A 21 9.83 23.63 -14.89
N ARG A 22 9.65 24.22 -13.70
CA ARG A 22 9.78 23.49 -12.42
C ARG A 22 8.72 22.40 -12.27
N LEU A 23 7.46 22.68 -12.62
CA LEU A 23 6.38 21.71 -12.58
C LEU A 23 6.64 20.55 -13.55
N ALA A 24 7.08 20.85 -14.78
CA ALA A 24 7.47 19.83 -15.76
C ALA A 24 8.64 18.96 -15.25
N GLY A 25 9.65 19.57 -14.62
CA GLY A 25 10.75 18.84 -14.01
C GLY A 25 10.29 17.92 -12.87
N ASN A 26 9.41 18.39 -12.00
CA ASN A 26 8.84 17.58 -10.93
C ASN A 26 7.99 16.41 -11.46
N ALA A 27 7.19 16.65 -12.51
CA ALA A 27 6.40 15.60 -13.15
C ALA A 27 7.30 14.51 -13.77
N ALA A 28 8.35 14.92 -14.50
CA ALA A 28 9.32 13.99 -15.07
C ALA A 28 10.06 13.17 -13.99
N ALA A 29 10.48 13.81 -12.89
CA ALA A 29 11.09 13.12 -11.76
C ALA A 29 10.10 12.15 -11.08
N GLY A 30 8.83 12.52 -10.97
CA GLY A 30 7.77 11.67 -10.44
C GLY A 30 7.57 10.39 -11.26
N GLU A 31 7.50 10.52 -12.59
CA GLU A 31 7.40 9.36 -13.49
C GLU A 31 8.64 8.46 -13.42
N GLN A 32 9.84 9.05 -13.29
CA GLN A 32 11.07 8.29 -13.10
C GLN A 32 11.06 7.47 -11.79
N VAL A 33 10.61 8.06 -10.67
CA VAL A 33 10.46 7.36 -9.39
C VAL A 33 9.43 6.24 -9.51
N ARG A 34 8.32 6.47 -10.23
CA ARG A 34 7.30 5.44 -10.49
C ARG A 34 7.88 4.26 -11.25
N ALA A 35 8.67 4.51 -12.30
CA ALA A 35 9.35 3.46 -13.05
C ALA A 35 10.32 2.65 -12.16
N TYR A 36 11.04 3.31 -11.25
CA TYR A 36 11.90 2.62 -10.29
C TYR A 36 11.13 1.79 -9.26
N ALA A 37 9.94 2.23 -8.83
CA ALA A 37 9.06 1.42 -8.00
C ALA A 37 8.59 0.16 -8.73
N TYR A 38 8.21 0.24 -10.00
CA TYR A 38 7.87 -0.96 -10.80
C TYR A 38 9.05 -1.91 -10.99
N ALA A 39 10.26 -1.38 -11.18
CA ALA A 39 11.48 -2.20 -11.22
C ALA A 39 11.73 -2.90 -9.87
N ALA A 40 11.47 -2.21 -8.75
CA ALA A 40 11.55 -2.78 -7.41
C ALA A 40 10.56 -3.94 -7.21
N GLU A 41 9.30 -3.77 -7.65
CA GLU A 41 8.27 -4.82 -7.61
C GLU A 41 8.67 -6.03 -8.45
N THR A 42 9.18 -5.80 -9.66
CA THR A 42 9.64 -6.87 -10.56
C THR A 42 10.77 -7.69 -9.91
N MET A 43 11.76 -7.00 -9.31
CA MET A 43 12.84 -7.69 -8.59
C MET A 43 12.31 -8.45 -7.36
N ALA A 44 11.34 -7.88 -6.63
CA ALA A 44 10.70 -8.54 -5.51
C ALA A 44 10.01 -9.84 -5.96
N VAL A 45 9.28 -9.83 -7.08
CA VAL A 45 8.66 -11.04 -7.66
C VAL A 45 9.70 -12.09 -8.02
N THR A 46 10.82 -11.71 -8.63
CA THR A 46 11.90 -12.67 -8.94
C THR A 46 12.48 -13.30 -7.66
N ARG A 47 12.69 -12.51 -6.61
CA ARG A 47 13.15 -13.02 -5.30
C ARG A 47 12.11 -13.91 -4.64
N ILE A 48 10.83 -13.58 -4.71
CA ILE A 48 9.75 -14.43 -4.21
C ILE A 48 9.71 -15.76 -4.97
N GLY A 49 9.84 -15.73 -6.30
CA GLY A 49 9.89 -16.92 -7.13
C GLY A 49 11.05 -17.86 -6.76
N SER A 50 12.25 -17.32 -6.52
CA SER A 50 13.38 -18.13 -6.08
C SER A 50 13.18 -18.73 -4.68
N MET A 51 12.53 -18.00 -3.77
CA MET A 51 12.17 -18.51 -2.43
C MET A 51 11.14 -19.65 -2.51
N LEU A 52 10.11 -19.50 -3.35
CA LEU A 52 9.06 -20.51 -3.53
C LEU A 52 9.55 -21.76 -4.28
N GLY A 53 10.66 -21.67 -5.02
CA GLY A 53 11.27 -22.82 -5.71
C GLY A 53 11.63 -23.99 -4.79
N ALA A 54 11.90 -23.73 -3.51
CA ALA A 54 12.18 -24.77 -2.52
C ALA A 54 10.91 -25.53 -2.07
N ASN A 55 9.77 -24.85 -1.97
CA ASN A 55 8.47 -25.46 -1.69
C ASN A 55 7.32 -24.54 -2.17
N PRO A 56 6.69 -24.83 -3.31
CA PRO A 56 5.66 -23.94 -3.88
C PRO A 56 4.36 -23.91 -3.07
N LYS A 57 4.17 -24.86 -2.14
CA LYS A 57 2.95 -24.97 -1.31
C LYS A 57 3.13 -24.43 0.11
N ARG A 58 4.33 -23.94 0.46
CA ARG A 58 4.62 -23.49 1.83
C ARG A 58 5.57 -22.31 1.83
N VAL A 59 5.08 -21.19 2.36
CA VAL A 59 5.91 -20.05 2.73
C VAL A 59 6.39 -20.24 4.16
N THR A 60 7.69 -20.05 4.41
CA THR A 60 8.27 -20.09 5.76
C THR A 60 9.21 -18.91 5.94
N LEU A 61 9.56 -18.56 7.18
CA LEU A 61 10.56 -17.54 7.48
C LEU A 61 12.01 -18.02 7.30
N ALA A 62 12.23 -19.25 6.83
CA ALA A 62 13.55 -19.77 6.55
C ALA A 62 14.28 -18.90 5.51
N GLY A 63 15.57 -18.68 5.71
CA GLY A 63 16.36 -17.78 4.86
C GLY A 63 16.27 -16.30 5.25
N GLY A 64 15.48 -15.93 6.27
CA GLY A 64 15.50 -14.60 6.87
C GLY A 64 15.14 -13.48 5.89
N TRP A 65 14.20 -13.73 4.99
CA TRP A 65 13.79 -12.82 3.93
C TRP A 65 12.74 -11.79 4.38
N SER A 66 11.88 -12.18 5.33
CA SER A 66 10.72 -11.36 5.74
C SER A 66 11.19 -10.07 6.40
N ASP A 67 10.66 -8.96 5.91
CA ASP A 67 11.02 -7.59 6.26
C ASP A 67 12.51 -7.24 6.13
N ARG A 68 13.29 -8.08 5.43
CA ARG A 68 14.72 -7.84 5.25
C ARG A 68 14.96 -6.82 4.13
N PRO A 69 15.67 -5.70 4.42
CA PRO A 69 16.00 -4.72 3.39
C PRO A 69 16.99 -5.31 2.38
N PHE A 70 16.75 -5.06 1.10
CA PHE A 70 17.72 -5.27 0.03
C PHE A 70 17.81 -4.02 -0.86
N GLY A 71 19.04 -3.71 -1.28
CA GLY A 71 19.33 -2.54 -2.08
C GLY A 71 18.94 -2.71 -3.55
N LEU A 72 18.51 -1.61 -4.14
CA LEU A 72 18.21 -1.44 -5.55
C LEU A 72 19.11 -0.30 -6.07
N PRO A 73 20.14 -0.60 -6.88
CA PRO A 73 20.98 0.44 -7.46
C PRO A 73 20.14 1.26 -8.46
N LEU A 74 20.14 2.58 -8.30
CA LEU A 74 19.47 3.49 -9.22
C LEU A 74 20.49 4.18 -10.15
N PRO A 75 20.07 4.54 -11.37
CA PRO A 75 20.86 5.43 -12.22
C PRO A 75 21.26 6.71 -11.48
N GLY A 76 22.47 7.22 -11.75
CA GLY A 76 22.99 8.43 -11.10
C GLY A 76 23.57 8.23 -9.70
N GLY A 77 23.81 6.98 -9.27
CA GLY A 77 24.45 6.67 -7.99
C GLY A 77 23.49 6.71 -6.78
N GLY A 78 22.19 6.86 -7.03
CA GLY A 78 21.17 6.75 -6.00
C GLY A 78 20.97 5.30 -5.53
N PHE A 79 20.41 5.15 -4.33
CA PHE A 79 20.06 3.85 -3.77
C PHE A 79 18.61 3.85 -3.31
N ALA A 80 17.86 2.83 -3.73
CA ALA A 80 16.57 2.49 -3.14
C ALA A 80 16.70 1.24 -2.27
N THR A 81 15.79 1.10 -1.30
CA THR A 81 15.70 -0.10 -0.46
C THR A 81 14.30 -0.68 -0.59
N ALA A 82 14.22 -1.98 -0.81
CA ALA A 82 12.96 -2.72 -0.81
C ALA A 82 12.94 -3.73 0.34
N ARG A 83 11.72 -4.04 0.81
CA ARG A 83 11.43 -5.07 1.82
C ARG A 83 10.22 -5.86 1.34
N VAL A 84 10.20 -7.16 1.61
CA VAL A 84 9.06 -8.03 1.31
C VAL A 84 8.53 -8.59 2.61
N ARG A 85 7.21 -8.59 2.80
CA ARG A 85 6.52 -9.18 3.96
C ARG A 85 5.43 -10.14 3.46
N ASP A 86 5.14 -11.16 4.25
CA ASP A 86 4.02 -12.06 3.97
C ASP A 86 2.69 -11.40 4.37
N GLY A 87 1.87 -11.03 3.39
CA GLY A 87 0.53 -10.50 3.63
C GLY A 87 -0.46 -11.51 4.21
N GLY A 88 -0.17 -12.81 4.10
CA GLY A 88 -0.98 -13.89 4.67
C GLY A 88 -0.74 -14.13 6.15
N ASN A 89 0.30 -13.52 6.75
CA ASN A 89 0.63 -13.69 8.17
C ASN A 89 -0.07 -12.66 9.09
N CYS A 90 -1.22 -12.15 8.66
CA CYS A 90 -2.06 -11.21 9.39
C CYS A 90 -3.50 -11.76 9.48
N PHE A 91 -4.27 -11.31 10.48
CA PHE A 91 -5.71 -11.59 10.48
C PHE A 91 -6.36 -10.89 9.27
N ASN A 92 -7.04 -11.66 8.43
CA ASN A 92 -7.70 -11.14 7.24
C ASN A 92 -9.08 -10.58 7.59
N LEU A 93 -9.22 -9.25 7.57
CA LEU A 93 -10.50 -8.58 7.82
C LEU A 93 -11.58 -8.99 6.82
N ASN A 94 -11.21 -9.29 5.57
CA ASN A 94 -12.17 -9.79 4.57
C ASN A 94 -12.70 -11.19 4.91
N GLY A 95 -12.10 -11.88 5.88
CA GLY A 95 -12.61 -13.15 6.40
C GLY A 95 -13.82 -12.99 7.34
N LEU A 96 -14.16 -11.77 7.76
CA LEU A 96 -15.34 -11.49 8.60
C LEU A 96 -16.67 -11.76 7.88
N VAL A 97 -16.63 -11.86 6.54
CA VAL A 97 -17.78 -12.22 5.71
C VAL A 97 -17.42 -13.39 4.80
N THR A 98 -18.44 -14.05 4.26
CA THR A 98 -18.30 -15.00 3.17
C THR A 98 -19.24 -14.63 2.04
N ARG A 99 -18.87 -14.97 0.81
CA ARG A 99 -19.70 -14.74 -0.35
C ARG A 99 -20.63 -15.92 -0.56
N ASN A 100 -21.94 -15.69 -0.51
CA ASN A 100 -22.92 -16.73 -0.79
C ASN A 100 -23.05 -17.01 -2.31
N SER A 101 -23.87 -18.00 -2.67
CA SER A 101 -24.09 -18.40 -4.07
C SER A 101 -24.72 -17.30 -4.95
N ALA A 102 -25.46 -16.37 -4.34
CA ALA A 102 -26.02 -15.20 -5.02
C ALA A 102 -25.00 -14.05 -5.19
N GLY A 103 -23.78 -14.22 -4.69
CA GLY A 103 -22.72 -13.22 -4.80
C GLY A 103 -22.78 -12.09 -3.77
N VAL A 104 -23.62 -12.26 -2.75
CA VAL A 104 -23.82 -11.34 -1.62
C VAL A 104 -22.88 -11.71 -0.49
N TYR A 105 -22.29 -10.71 0.16
CA TYR A 105 -21.48 -10.91 1.37
C TYR A 105 -22.39 -11.03 2.58
N VAL A 106 -22.23 -12.11 3.33
CA VAL A 106 -22.93 -12.38 4.58
C VAL A 106 -21.93 -12.59 5.70
N THR A 107 -22.28 -12.17 6.91
CA THR A 107 -21.44 -12.34 8.10
C THR A 107 -20.95 -13.78 8.28
N GLN A 108 -19.65 -13.95 8.53
CA GLN A 108 -19.02 -15.22 8.89
C GLN A 108 -18.87 -15.31 10.41
N GLY A 109 -19.87 -15.90 11.08
CA GLY A 109 -19.98 -15.91 12.55
C GLY A 109 -18.74 -16.42 13.30
N GLU A 110 -18.00 -17.37 12.73
CA GLU A 110 -16.79 -17.95 13.35
C GLU A 110 -15.59 -16.99 13.40
N GLN A 111 -15.50 -16.02 12.49
CA GLN A 111 -14.33 -15.15 12.38
C GLN A 111 -14.40 -13.93 13.30
N ARG A 112 -15.62 -13.48 13.64
CA ARG A 112 -15.83 -12.32 14.53
C ARG A 112 -15.25 -12.55 15.94
N PRO A 113 -15.49 -13.70 16.63
CA PRO A 113 -14.85 -14.00 17.91
C PRO A 113 -13.32 -14.07 17.85
N VAL A 114 -12.75 -14.55 16.73
CA VAL A 114 -11.30 -14.59 16.53
C VAL A 114 -10.73 -13.18 16.47
N PHE A 115 -11.41 -12.26 15.77
CA PHE A 115 -10.98 -10.86 15.70
C PHE A 115 -11.07 -10.15 17.06
N VAL A 116 -12.16 -10.36 17.80
CA VAL A 116 -12.30 -9.86 19.18
C VAL A 116 -11.17 -10.41 20.07
N ARG A 117 -10.86 -11.70 19.97
CA ARG A 117 -9.77 -12.32 20.73
C ARG A 117 -8.41 -11.72 20.39
N LEU A 118 -8.13 -11.45 19.11
CA LEU A 118 -6.90 -10.77 18.69
C LEU A 118 -6.78 -9.39 19.38
N MET A 119 -7.84 -8.57 19.32
CA MET A 119 -7.86 -7.25 19.95
C MET A 119 -7.67 -7.33 21.47
N ARG A 120 -8.27 -8.32 22.13
CA ARG A 120 -8.07 -8.55 23.57
C ARG A 120 -6.63 -8.91 23.92
N LEU A 121 -5.93 -9.69 23.09
CA LEU A 121 -4.51 -9.98 23.26
C LEU A 121 -3.63 -8.72 23.09
N LEU A 122 -4.11 -7.75 22.31
CA LEU A 122 -3.52 -6.43 22.15
C LEU A 122 -3.99 -5.42 23.22
N GLN A 123 -4.63 -5.89 24.28
CA GLN A 123 -5.09 -5.08 25.42
C GLN A 123 -6.19 -4.04 25.08
N VAL A 124 -6.95 -4.28 24.01
CA VAL A 124 -8.17 -3.51 23.72
C VAL A 124 -9.29 -3.94 24.68
N PRO A 125 -10.02 -3.00 25.32
CA PRO A 125 -11.18 -3.34 26.17
C PRO A 125 -12.22 -4.16 25.41
N VAL A 126 -12.82 -5.15 26.08
CA VAL A 126 -13.72 -6.11 25.42
C VAL A 126 -14.91 -5.45 24.73
N GLN A 127 -15.51 -4.45 25.37
CA GLN A 127 -16.65 -3.71 24.80
C GLN A 127 -16.26 -2.98 23.52
N VAL A 128 -15.07 -2.38 23.50
CA VAL A 128 -14.51 -1.70 22.32
C VAL A 128 -14.17 -2.70 21.23
N ALA A 129 -13.60 -3.85 21.58
CA ALA A 129 -13.27 -4.90 20.63
C ALA A 129 -14.52 -5.49 19.97
N GLU A 130 -15.60 -5.72 20.73
CA GLU A 130 -16.88 -6.17 20.19
C GLU A 130 -17.50 -5.13 19.25
N GLN A 131 -17.48 -3.86 19.65
CA GLN A 131 -17.97 -2.77 18.79
C GLN A 131 -17.18 -2.69 17.48
N ILE A 132 -15.85 -2.68 17.54
CA ILE A 132 -15.00 -2.67 16.33
C ILE A 132 -15.29 -3.88 15.45
N ALA A 133 -15.36 -5.08 16.04
CA ALA A 133 -15.59 -6.30 15.26
C ALA A 133 -16.97 -6.29 14.58
N SER A 134 -18.01 -5.85 15.28
CA SER A 134 -19.36 -5.73 14.71
C SER A 134 -19.40 -4.70 13.60
N SER A 135 -18.94 -3.47 13.84
CA SER A 135 -18.95 -2.40 12.84
C SER A 135 -18.05 -2.69 11.64
N THR A 136 -16.96 -3.46 11.82
CA THR A 136 -16.12 -3.88 10.70
C THR A 136 -16.81 -4.94 9.86
N THR A 137 -17.52 -5.88 10.48
CA THR A 137 -18.30 -6.88 9.74
C THR A 137 -19.41 -6.21 8.92
N ASP A 138 -20.16 -5.32 9.57
CA ASP A 138 -21.27 -4.53 9.02
C ASP A 138 -20.84 -3.51 7.93
N TRP A 139 -19.57 -3.11 7.94
CA TRP A 139 -18.99 -2.33 6.84
C TRP A 139 -18.74 -3.16 5.58
N ILE A 140 -18.55 -4.48 5.73
CA ILE A 140 -18.09 -5.37 4.65
C ILE A 140 -19.24 -6.21 4.07
N ASP A 141 -20.23 -6.60 4.87
CA ASP A 141 -21.41 -7.27 4.33
C ASP A 141 -22.24 -6.33 3.44
N THR A 142 -23.17 -6.94 2.71
CA THR A 142 -23.88 -6.23 1.62
C THR A 142 -25.26 -5.73 2.06
N ASP A 143 -25.73 -6.14 3.24
CA ASP A 143 -26.98 -5.60 3.76
C ASP A 143 -26.79 -4.14 4.22
N GLN A 144 -27.89 -3.48 4.52
CA GLN A 144 -27.90 -2.07 4.92
C GLN A 144 -28.48 -1.90 6.34
N ASP A 145 -28.51 -2.99 7.10
CA ASP A 145 -29.12 -3.06 8.43
C ASP A 145 -28.07 -2.68 9.48
N GLN A 146 -27.78 -1.38 9.56
CA GLN A 146 -26.79 -0.77 10.47
C GLN A 146 -27.37 -0.49 11.87
#